data_AF-A0A948Z0J3-F1
#
_entry.id   AF-A0A948Z0J3-F1
#
_cell.length_a   1.000
_cell.length_b   1.000
_cell.length_c   1.000
_cell.angle_alpha   90.00
_cell.angle_beta   90.00
_cell.angle_gamma   90.00
#
_symmetry.space_group_name_H-M   'P 1'
#
loop_
_entity.id
_entity.type
_entity.pdbx_description
1 polymer ?
#
loop_
_entity_poly.entity_id
_entity_poly.type
_entity_poly.pdbx_seq_one_letter_code
_entity_poly.pdbx_strand_id
1 'polypeptide(L)'
;MEYTKIKPCGGSEFISNLQEISDYFAARKMIPVITNTNRLINIIKVYFETLIYYLENSPGKFHVNIKNKIYEAKINGHTETGQQFSLDLEDISGQLIENVIYDLAKTINPVIFAKVAQLLNTIILTPTISSKHIISILNGENKLPQGSWYTLLRQLPEKLALETIAIRKAFIFQIIESPEKYIPDNLNRNENLSSLHSAFELYLKTLLRIHICNNHYDETNLAIINNLVQCKI
;
A
#
# COMPACT_ATOMS: atom_id res chain seq x y z
N MET A 1 4.48 -15.39 -11.03
CA MET A 1 5.89 -15.14 -10.62
C MET A 1 5.93 -15.43 -9.12
N GLU A 2 6.97 -16.04 -8.56
CA GLU A 2 6.96 -16.31 -7.10
C GLU A 2 7.35 -15.02 -6.36
N TYR A 3 6.43 -14.47 -5.58
CA TYR A 3 6.68 -13.27 -4.77
C TYR A 3 7.34 -13.71 -3.45
N THR A 4 8.60 -13.32 -3.25
CA THR A 4 9.28 -13.52 -1.97
C THR A 4 8.56 -12.70 -0.91
N LYS A 5 7.91 -13.36 0.06
CA LYS A 5 7.21 -12.68 1.16
C LYS A 5 8.12 -11.67 1.87
N ILE A 6 7.55 -10.52 2.24
CA ILE A 6 8.26 -9.57 3.10
C ILE A 6 8.42 -10.20 4.49
N LYS A 7 9.59 -10.01 5.10
CA LYS A 7 9.96 -10.65 6.37
C LYS A 7 10.09 -9.58 7.44
N PRO A 8 9.86 -9.92 8.73
CA PRO A 8 10.22 -9.00 9.80
C PRO A 8 11.70 -8.62 9.72
N CYS A 9 12.03 -7.38 10.06
CA CYS A 9 13.42 -6.98 10.25
C CYS A 9 14.03 -7.70 11.47
N GLY A 10 15.35 -7.71 11.59
CA GLY A 10 15.99 -8.17 12.83
C GLY A 10 15.69 -7.20 13.99
N GLY A 11 15.62 -7.73 15.22
CA GLY A 11 15.46 -6.86 16.41
C GLY A 11 16.59 -5.83 16.57
N SER A 12 17.79 -6.12 16.05
CA SER A 12 18.90 -5.15 15.98
C SER A 12 18.69 -4.04 14.95
N GLU A 13 17.86 -4.28 13.93
CA GLU A 13 17.59 -3.34 12.83
C GLU A 13 16.36 -2.46 13.12
N PHE A 14 15.50 -2.89 14.05
CA PHE A 14 14.26 -2.19 14.37
C PHE A 14 14.47 -0.70 14.70
N ILE A 15 15.47 -0.39 15.55
CA ILE A 15 15.75 0.99 15.96
C ILE A 15 16.27 1.83 14.78
N SER A 16 17.19 1.30 13.98
CA SER A 16 17.69 1.99 12.79
C SER A 16 16.59 2.21 11.75
N ASN A 17 15.67 1.26 11.62
CA ASN A 17 14.53 1.38 10.71
C ASN A 17 13.55 2.46 11.16
N LEU A 18 13.25 2.53 12.46
CA LEU A 18 12.44 3.63 13.02
C LEU A 18 13.11 4.99 12.80
N GLN A 19 14.44 5.06 12.93
CA GLN A 19 15.17 6.29 12.62
C GLN A 19 15.01 6.68 11.15
N GLU A 20 15.18 5.75 10.21
CA GLU A 20 15.01 6.04 8.78
C GLU A 20 13.58 6.48 8.42
N ILE A 21 12.56 5.89 9.05
CA ILE A 21 11.15 6.34 8.91
C ILE A 21 10.99 7.77 9.45
N SER A 22 11.59 8.07 10.60
CA SER A 22 11.56 9.42 11.20
C SER A 22 12.28 10.44 10.32
N ASP A 23 13.45 10.08 9.79
CA ASP A 23 14.25 10.90 8.90
C ASP A 23 13.53 11.18 7.57
N TYR A 24 12.74 10.22 7.07
CA TYR A 24 11.86 10.45 5.92
C TYR A 24 10.82 11.53 6.23
N PHE A 25 10.10 11.44 7.35
CA PHE A 25 9.12 12.45 7.73
C PHE A 25 9.76 13.82 7.97
N ALA A 26 10.93 13.87 8.60
CA ALA A 26 11.68 15.10 8.79
C ALA A 26 12.07 15.74 7.44
N ALA A 27 12.60 14.95 6.50
CA ALA A 27 12.94 15.43 5.16
C ALA A 27 11.71 15.92 4.39
N ARG A 28 10.59 15.20 4.46
CA ARG A 28 9.32 15.55 3.80
C ARG A 28 8.75 16.90 4.30
N LYS A 29 8.95 17.22 5.59
CA LYS A 29 8.57 18.54 6.14
C LYS A 29 9.39 19.69 5.54
N MET A 30 10.64 19.43 5.18
CA MET A 30 11.54 20.43 4.62
C MET A 30 11.42 20.54 3.08
N ILE A 31 11.09 19.44 2.40
CA ILE A 31 11.13 19.35 0.94
C ILE A 31 9.77 18.89 0.40
N PRO A 32 9.11 19.66 -0.50
CA PRO A 32 7.78 19.36 -1.02
C PRO A 32 7.64 18.11 -1.89
N VAL A 33 8.73 17.56 -2.45
CA VAL A 33 8.80 16.27 -3.18
C VAL A 33 10.19 15.66 -2.99
N ILE A 34 10.25 14.43 -2.47
CA ILE A 34 11.51 13.68 -2.42
C ILE A 34 11.69 12.93 -3.74
N THR A 35 12.85 13.05 -4.39
CA THR A 35 13.08 12.52 -5.75
C THR A 35 13.99 11.29 -5.81
N ASN A 36 14.61 10.90 -4.69
CA ASN A 36 15.44 9.71 -4.62
C ASN A 36 14.57 8.44 -4.57
N THR A 37 14.26 7.90 -5.74
CA THR A 37 13.38 6.73 -5.93
C THR A 37 13.84 5.48 -5.18
N ASN A 38 15.15 5.20 -5.14
CA ASN A 38 15.69 4.05 -4.40
C ASN A 38 15.42 4.20 -2.89
N ARG A 39 15.61 5.39 -2.34
CA ARG A 39 15.28 5.66 -0.93
C ARG A 39 13.78 5.49 -0.69
N LEU A 40 12.92 6.02 -1.55
CA LEU A 40 11.46 5.89 -1.42
C LEU A 40 10.99 4.42 -1.44
N ILE A 41 11.52 3.60 -2.35
CA ILE A 41 11.25 2.16 -2.37
C ILE A 41 11.73 1.52 -1.06
N ASN A 42 12.92 1.89 -0.59
CA ASN A 42 13.46 1.39 0.66
C ASN A 42 12.59 1.78 1.86
N ILE A 43 12.05 3.01 1.91
CA ILE A 43 11.15 3.45 3.00
C ILE A 43 9.92 2.57 3.09
N ILE A 44 9.25 2.27 1.97
CA ILE A 44 8.09 1.35 1.99
C ILE A 44 8.49 -0.01 2.54
N LYS A 45 9.61 -0.56 2.03
CA LYS A 45 10.10 -1.86 2.47
C LYS A 45 10.40 -1.86 3.98
N VAL A 46 11.25 -0.95 4.43
CA VAL A 46 11.66 -0.79 5.83
C VAL A 46 10.45 -0.60 6.74
N TYR A 47 9.47 0.19 6.33
CA TYR A 47 8.24 0.37 7.10
C TYR A 47 7.52 -0.95 7.33
N PHE A 48 7.25 -1.73 6.28
CA PHE A 48 6.51 -2.98 6.41
C PHE A 48 7.32 -4.08 7.13
N GLU A 49 8.64 -4.16 6.93
CA GLU A 49 9.50 -5.09 7.71
C GLU A 49 9.48 -4.75 9.21
N THR A 50 9.49 -3.46 9.54
CA THR A 50 9.44 -2.96 10.92
C THR A 50 8.06 -3.15 11.54
N LEU A 51 6.99 -2.93 10.76
CA LEU A 51 5.62 -3.15 11.16
C LEU A 51 5.36 -4.62 11.50
N ILE A 52 5.84 -5.56 10.68
CA ILE A 52 5.69 -6.99 10.97
C ILE A 52 6.41 -7.35 12.27
N TYR A 53 7.66 -6.89 12.44
CA TYR A 53 8.38 -7.11 13.69
C TYR A 53 7.63 -6.52 14.90
N TYR A 54 7.11 -5.29 14.77
CA TYR A 54 6.33 -4.63 15.80
C TYR A 54 5.10 -5.47 16.19
N LEU A 55 4.30 -5.90 15.21
CA LEU A 55 3.10 -6.71 15.44
C LEU A 55 3.41 -8.07 16.12
N GLU A 56 4.52 -8.71 15.75
CA GLU A 56 4.93 -10.00 16.31
C GLU A 56 5.50 -9.87 17.74
N ASN A 57 6.04 -8.70 18.10
CA ASN A 57 6.78 -8.52 19.36
C ASN A 57 6.18 -7.44 20.27
N SER A 58 4.97 -6.93 19.97
CA SER A 58 4.34 -5.89 20.76
C SER A 58 3.63 -6.47 21.99
N PRO A 59 4.03 -6.09 23.23
CA PRO A 59 3.26 -6.43 24.43
C PRO A 59 2.00 -5.55 24.60
N GLY A 60 1.81 -4.53 23.76
CA GLY A 60 0.70 -3.58 23.85
C GLY A 60 0.97 -2.31 23.04
N LYS A 61 -0.06 -1.46 22.91
CA LYS A 61 0.01 -0.23 22.10
C LYS A 61 1.25 0.60 22.46
N PHE A 62 1.97 1.07 21.44
CA PHE A 62 3.20 1.86 21.54
C PHE A 62 4.43 1.14 22.09
N HIS A 63 4.36 -0.16 22.37
CA HIS A 63 5.48 -0.88 22.98
C HIS A 63 5.92 -2.04 22.09
N VAL A 64 7.21 -2.36 22.13
CA VAL A 64 7.80 -3.49 21.41
C VAL A 64 8.90 -4.15 22.25
N ASN A 65 8.96 -5.47 22.23
CA ASN A 65 10.00 -6.23 22.89
C ASN A 65 11.19 -6.46 21.94
N ILE A 66 12.38 -6.05 22.37
CA ILE A 66 13.64 -6.29 21.66
C ILE A 66 14.65 -6.85 22.65
N LYS A 67 15.10 -8.09 22.43
CA LYS A 67 16.11 -8.76 23.27
C LYS A 67 15.76 -8.68 24.77
N ASN A 68 14.52 -8.99 25.13
CA ASN A 68 13.97 -8.96 26.50
C ASN A 68 13.89 -7.57 27.15
N LYS A 69 13.97 -6.50 26.35
CA LYS A 69 13.75 -5.13 26.80
C LYS A 69 12.54 -4.56 26.07
N ILE A 70 11.70 -3.86 26.83
CA ILE A 70 10.55 -3.15 26.26
C ILE A 70 11.01 -1.77 25.84
N TYR A 71 10.81 -1.46 24.56
CA TYR A 71 11.04 -0.14 23.99
C TYR A 71 9.70 0.51 23.69
N GLU A 72 9.67 1.83 23.86
CA GLU A 72 8.55 2.66 23.45
C GLU A 72 8.74 3.09 21.98
N ALA A 73 7.76 2.76 21.14
CA ALA A 73 7.68 3.09 19.73
C ALA A 73 6.52 4.06 19.51
N LYS A 74 6.73 5.33 19.88
CA LYS A 74 5.78 6.42 19.69
C LYS A 74 6.26 7.40 18.64
N ILE A 75 5.33 7.88 17.83
CA ILE A 75 5.54 8.94 16.85
C ILE A 75 4.70 10.14 17.27
N ASN A 76 5.35 11.30 17.43
CA ASN A 76 4.66 12.51 17.87
C ASN A 76 4.02 13.23 16.67
N GLY A 77 2.71 13.44 16.74
CA GLY A 77 1.90 14.16 15.76
C GLY A 77 1.29 15.45 16.32
N HIS A 78 0.76 16.28 15.43
CA HIS A 78 -0.02 17.47 15.79
C HIS A 78 -1.29 17.50 14.96
N THR A 79 -2.43 17.76 15.58
CA THR A 79 -3.73 17.88 14.88
C THR A 79 -3.71 19.10 13.97
N GLU A 80 -4.72 19.23 13.10
CA GLU A 80 -4.91 20.46 12.29
C GLU A 80 -5.06 21.72 13.17
N THR A 81 -5.56 21.56 14.39
CA THR A 81 -5.68 22.61 15.41
C THR A 81 -4.40 22.80 16.24
N GLY A 82 -3.33 22.06 15.97
CA GLY A 82 -2.03 22.16 16.64
C GLY A 82 -1.92 21.39 17.96
N GLN A 83 -2.92 20.60 18.36
CA GLN A 83 -2.86 19.79 19.58
C GLN A 83 -1.92 18.59 19.39
N GLN A 84 -1.07 18.32 20.38
CA GLN A 84 -0.17 17.18 20.35
C GLN A 84 -0.95 15.88 20.55
N PHE A 85 -0.58 14.87 19.76
CA PHE A 85 -1.05 13.51 19.96
C PHE A 85 0.05 12.50 19.63
N SER A 86 -0.06 11.29 20.17
CA SER A 86 0.88 10.21 19.90
C SER A 86 0.26 9.18 18.98
N LEU A 87 1.02 8.80 17.97
CA LEU A 87 0.69 7.76 17.00
C LEU A 87 1.58 6.55 17.22
N ASP A 88 1.02 5.36 17.05
CA ASP A 88 1.81 4.14 16.96
C ASP A 88 2.27 3.91 15.51
N LEU A 89 3.05 2.84 15.31
CA LEU A 89 3.58 2.49 14.00
C LEU A 89 2.47 2.11 13.01
N GLU A 90 1.36 1.57 13.50
CA GLU A 90 0.25 1.17 12.65
C GLU A 90 -0.55 2.39 12.16
N ASP A 91 -0.71 3.38 13.04
CA ASP A 91 -1.48 4.61 12.82
C ASP A 91 -0.88 5.48 11.69
N ILE A 92 0.45 5.45 11.50
CA ILE A 92 1.11 6.27 10.46
C ILE A 92 1.05 5.69 9.05
N SER A 93 0.53 4.48 8.87
CA SER A 93 0.53 3.76 7.58
C SER A 93 -0.05 4.59 6.44
N GLY A 94 -1.26 5.14 6.64
CA GLY A 94 -1.95 5.94 5.63
C GLY A 94 -1.09 7.10 5.14
N GLN A 95 -0.64 7.95 6.06
CA GLN A 95 0.14 9.13 5.71
C GLN A 95 1.49 8.78 5.07
N LEU A 96 2.20 7.78 5.60
CA LEU A 96 3.49 7.36 5.05
C LEU A 96 3.34 6.85 3.62
N ILE A 97 2.40 5.92 3.40
CA ILE A 97 2.20 5.27 2.11
C ILE A 97 1.72 6.27 1.06
N GLU A 98 0.76 7.12 1.40
CA GLU A 98 0.27 8.17 0.50
C GLU A 98 1.39 9.12 0.07
N ASN A 99 2.21 9.59 1.02
CA ASN A 99 3.33 10.48 0.71
C ASN A 99 4.39 9.82 -0.17
N VAL A 100 4.77 8.58 0.15
CA VAL A 100 5.81 7.88 -0.62
C VAL A 100 5.31 7.53 -2.02
N ILE A 101 4.05 7.07 -2.18
CA ILE A 101 3.47 6.79 -3.49
C ILE A 101 3.35 8.08 -4.32
N TYR A 102 2.96 9.20 -3.69
CA TYR A 102 2.93 10.50 -4.36
C TYR A 102 4.31 10.92 -4.86
N ASP A 103 5.33 10.86 -4.00
CA ASP A 103 6.71 11.22 -4.35
C ASP A 103 7.28 10.31 -5.46
N LEU A 104 6.97 9.01 -5.40
CA LEU A 104 7.32 8.05 -6.46
C LEU A 104 6.65 8.42 -7.77
N ALA A 105 5.34 8.66 -7.79
CA ALA A 105 4.60 8.97 -9.02
C ALA A 105 5.12 10.20 -9.76
N LYS A 106 5.77 11.13 -9.06
CA LYS A 106 6.42 12.32 -9.66
C LYS A 106 7.78 12.03 -10.31
N THR A 107 8.42 10.91 -9.98
CA THR A 107 9.82 10.65 -10.31
C THR A 107 10.08 9.30 -10.98
N ILE A 108 9.03 8.51 -11.19
CA ILE A 108 9.17 7.12 -11.61
C ILE A 108 9.26 6.93 -13.12
N ASN A 109 10.09 5.98 -13.52
CA ASN A 109 10.13 5.42 -14.88
C ASN A 109 9.62 3.96 -14.85
N PRO A 110 9.33 3.34 -16.01
CA PRO A 110 8.77 1.99 -16.07
C PRO A 110 9.57 0.92 -15.31
N VAL A 111 10.90 1.00 -15.33
CA VAL A 111 11.80 0.04 -14.66
C VAL A 111 11.67 0.13 -13.14
N ILE A 112 11.65 1.35 -12.61
CA ILE A 112 11.48 1.60 -11.18
C ILE A 112 10.06 1.25 -10.75
N PHE A 113 9.06 1.55 -11.60
CA PHE A 113 7.67 1.20 -11.34
C PHE A 113 7.45 -0.31 -11.23
N ALA A 114 8.13 -1.12 -12.05
CA ALA A 114 8.09 -2.57 -11.93
C ALA A 114 8.55 -3.05 -10.55
N LYS A 115 9.62 -2.45 -10.00
CA LYS A 115 10.12 -2.77 -8.65
C LYS A 115 9.10 -2.38 -7.57
N VAL A 116 8.48 -1.21 -7.70
CA VAL A 116 7.43 -0.74 -6.79
C VAL A 116 6.23 -1.69 -6.84
N ALA A 117 5.74 -2.03 -8.03
CA ALA A 117 4.61 -2.95 -8.20
C ALA A 117 4.90 -4.31 -7.56
N GLN A 118 6.09 -4.88 -7.79
CA GLN A 118 6.50 -6.14 -7.17
C GLN A 118 6.56 -6.07 -5.64
N LEU A 119 7.10 -4.97 -5.09
CA LEU A 119 7.14 -4.75 -3.64
C LEU A 119 5.73 -4.65 -3.05
N LEU A 120 4.84 -3.86 -3.66
CA LEU A 120 3.47 -3.73 -3.17
C LEU A 120 2.68 -5.04 -3.33
N ASN A 121 2.85 -5.79 -4.41
CA ASN A 121 2.27 -7.13 -4.58
C ASN A 121 2.69 -8.05 -3.42
N THR A 122 3.98 -8.03 -3.09
CA THR A 122 4.56 -8.81 -2.00
C THR A 122 3.94 -8.44 -0.65
N ILE A 123 3.81 -7.14 -0.38
CA ILE A 123 3.22 -6.64 0.88
C ILE A 123 1.75 -7.07 1.00
N ILE A 124 0.95 -6.86 -0.05
CA ILE A 124 -0.48 -7.20 -0.05
C ILE A 124 -0.71 -8.70 0.13
N LEU A 125 0.16 -9.53 -0.44
CA LEU A 125 0.08 -10.99 -0.32
C LEU A 125 0.63 -11.54 1.00
N THR A 126 1.16 -10.69 1.90
CA THR A 126 1.74 -11.13 3.17
C THR A 126 0.66 -11.26 4.24
N PRO A 127 0.42 -12.46 4.82
CA PRO A 127 -0.73 -12.69 5.71
C PRO A 127 -0.73 -11.90 7.02
N THR A 128 0.44 -11.49 7.51
CA THR A 128 0.58 -10.70 8.75
C THR A 128 0.21 -9.23 8.56
N ILE A 129 0.14 -8.76 7.31
CA ILE A 129 -0.27 -7.39 7.01
C ILE A 129 -1.79 -7.29 7.09
N SER A 130 -2.26 -6.49 8.05
CA SER A 130 -3.69 -6.28 8.26
C SER A 130 -4.32 -5.48 7.13
N SER A 131 -5.63 -5.66 6.95
CA SER A 131 -6.39 -5.05 5.86
C SER A 131 -6.32 -3.52 5.84
N LYS A 132 -6.20 -2.87 7.00
CA LYS A 132 -6.07 -1.40 7.06
C LYS A 132 -4.86 -0.88 6.27
N HIS A 133 -3.72 -1.58 6.32
CA HIS A 133 -2.51 -1.14 5.62
C HIS A 133 -2.60 -1.40 4.12
N ILE A 134 -3.27 -2.49 3.73
CA ILE A 134 -3.56 -2.78 2.32
C ILE A 134 -4.50 -1.72 1.76
N ILE A 135 -5.53 -1.31 2.51
CA ILE A 135 -6.41 -0.19 2.14
C ILE A 135 -5.61 1.10 1.98
N SER A 136 -4.65 1.40 2.86
CA SER A 136 -3.75 2.55 2.70
C SER A 136 -2.95 2.52 1.39
N ILE A 137 -2.46 1.34 0.97
CA ILE A 137 -1.81 1.17 -0.34
C ILE A 137 -2.79 1.51 -1.46
N LEU A 138 -3.96 0.88 -1.48
CA LEU A 138 -4.97 1.09 -2.53
C LEU A 138 -5.41 2.56 -2.62
N ASN A 139 -5.62 3.21 -1.48
CA ASN A 139 -5.97 4.62 -1.42
C ASN A 139 -4.83 5.50 -1.95
N GLY A 140 -3.57 5.21 -1.57
CA GLY A 140 -2.40 5.94 -2.10
C GLY A 140 -2.26 5.81 -3.61
N GLU A 141 -2.47 4.61 -4.17
CA GLU A 141 -2.50 4.37 -5.62
C GLU A 141 -3.63 5.15 -6.31
N ASN A 142 -4.83 5.16 -5.71
CA ASN A 142 -6.05 5.73 -6.29
C ASN A 142 -6.11 7.27 -6.22
N LYS A 143 -5.53 7.88 -5.18
CA LYS A 143 -5.52 9.35 -4.98
C LYS A 143 -4.53 10.09 -5.88
N LEU A 144 -3.76 9.38 -6.69
CA LEU A 144 -2.78 10.02 -7.58
C LEU A 144 -3.45 10.86 -8.67
N PRO A 145 -2.90 12.05 -9.00
CA PRO A 145 -3.46 12.93 -10.02
C PRO A 145 -3.64 12.23 -11.37
N GLN A 146 -4.78 12.50 -12.01
CA GLN A 146 -5.11 12.05 -13.37
C GLN A 146 -5.03 10.52 -13.57
N GLY A 147 -5.16 9.73 -12.50
CA GLY A 147 -5.04 8.27 -12.58
C GLY A 147 -3.66 7.81 -13.07
N SER A 148 -2.61 8.56 -12.75
CA SER A 148 -1.23 8.29 -13.20
C SER A 148 -0.75 6.88 -12.86
N TRP A 149 -1.18 6.31 -11.73
CA TRP A 149 -0.91 4.91 -11.38
C TRP A 149 -1.34 3.93 -12.46
N TYR A 150 -2.57 4.07 -12.95
CA TYR A 150 -3.16 3.20 -13.94
C TYR A 150 -2.49 3.35 -15.32
N THR A 151 -2.01 4.55 -15.63
CA THR A 151 -1.16 4.78 -16.80
C THR A 151 0.18 4.05 -16.69
N LEU A 152 0.82 4.10 -15.52
CA LEU A 152 2.08 3.39 -15.25
C LEU A 152 1.90 1.87 -15.28
N LEU A 153 0.78 1.33 -14.78
CA LEU A 153 0.46 -0.10 -14.86
C LEU A 153 0.46 -0.63 -16.30
N ARG A 154 0.02 0.17 -17.26
CA ARG A 154 0.04 -0.20 -18.69
C ARG A 154 1.45 -0.27 -19.28
N GLN A 155 2.43 0.33 -18.62
CA GLN A 155 3.83 0.35 -19.06
C GLN A 155 4.64 -0.82 -18.48
N LEU A 156 4.05 -1.63 -17.60
CA LEU A 156 4.67 -2.83 -17.05
C LEU A 156 4.65 -3.98 -18.06
N PRO A 157 5.55 -4.98 -17.90
CA PRO A 157 5.39 -6.26 -18.58
C PRO A 157 4.01 -6.84 -18.31
N GLU A 158 3.31 -7.29 -19.37
CA GLU A 158 1.90 -7.68 -19.32
C GLU A 158 1.58 -8.62 -18.16
N LYS A 159 2.38 -9.69 -17.99
CA LYS A 159 2.20 -10.64 -16.89
C LYS A 159 2.20 -9.98 -15.52
N LEU A 160 3.14 -9.06 -15.26
CA LEU A 160 3.20 -8.33 -13.99
C LEU A 160 2.01 -7.37 -13.85
N ALA A 161 1.58 -6.72 -14.93
CA ALA A 161 0.42 -5.83 -14.92
C ALA A 161 -0.86 -6.61 -14.56
N LEU A 162 -1.10 -7.74 -15.22
CA LEU A 162 -2.25 -8.61 -14.99
C LEU A 162 -2.25 -9.19 -13.57
N GLU A 163 -1.11 -9.71 -13.10
CA GLU A 163 -0.95 -10.19 -11.72
C GLU A 163 -1.22 -9.07 -10.70
N THR A 164 -0.68 -7.87 -10.94
CA THR A 164 -0.89 -6.71 -10.06
C THR A 164 -2.37 -6.37 -9.95
N ILE A 165 -3.09 -6.28 -11.08
CA ILE A 165 -4.52 -6.00 -11.10
C ILE A 165 -5.32 -7.11 -10.38
N ALA A 166 -5.01 -8.37 -10.65
CA ALA A 166 -5.71 -9.51 -10.04
C ALA A 166 -5.60 -9.50 -8.50
N ILE A 167 -4.40 -9.21 -7.97
CA ILE A 167 -4.15 -9.12 -6.52
C ILE A 167 -5.03 -8.03 -5.88
N ARG A 168 -5.07 -6.82 -6.45
CA ARG A 168 -5.90 -5.73 -5.89
C ARG A 168 -7.38 -6.06 -5.96
N LYS A 169 -7.86 -6.56 -7.10
CA LYS A 169 -9.27 -6.92 -7.28
C LYS A 169 -9.71 -7.96 -6.27
N ALA A 170 -8.95 -9.04 -6.08
CA ALA A 170 -9.28 -10.09 -5.12
C ALA A 170 -9.45 -9.53 -3.71
N PHE A 171 -8.55 -8.63 -3.29
CA PHE A 171 -8.64 -7.99 -1.98
C PHE A 171 -9.82 -7.01 -1.86
N ILE A 172 -10.06 -6.18 -2.89
CA ILE A 172 -11.20 -5.25 -2.90
C ILE A 172 -12.52 -6.02 -2.81
N PHE A 173 -12.66 -7.13 -3.53
CA PHE A 173 -13.85 -7.99 -3.44
C PHE A 173 -14.07 -8.53 -2.03
N GLN A 174 -13.02 -9.05 -1.39
CA GLN A 174 -13.12 -9.52 0.00
C GLN A 174 -13.62 -8.43 0.95
N ILE A 175 -13.18 -7.18 0.77
CA ILE A 175 -13.67 -6.06 1.58
C ILE A 175 -15.13 -5.75 1.28
N ILE A 176 -15.52 -5.66 0.00
CA ILE A 176 -16.88 -5.31 -0.39
C ILE A 176 -17.88 -6.37 0.09
N GLU A 177 -17.53 -7.65 0.05
CA GLU A 177 -18.37 -8.76 0.52
C GLU A 177 -18.50 -8.82 2.04
N SER A 178 -17.53 -8.29 2.79
CA SER A 178 -17.54 -8.31 4.25
C SER A 178 -16.92 -7.05 4.88
N PRO A 179 -17.53 -5.85 4.68
CA PRO A 179 -16.93 -4.60 5.11
C PRO A 179 -16.67 -4.55 6.62
N GLU A 180 -17.61 -5.09 7.41
CA GLU A 180 -17.54 -5.18 8.89
C GLU A 180 -16.27 -5.90 9.38
N LYS A 181 -15.79 -6.89 8.63
CA LYS A 181 -14.62 -7.71 8.99
C LYS A 181 -13.30 -6.97 8.76
N TYR A 182 -13.24 -6.15 7.71
CA TYR A 182 -11.99 -5.58 7.22
C TYR A 182 -11.88 -4.07 7.48
N ILE A 183 -12.99 -3.39 7.71
CA ILE A 183 -13.11 -1.97 8.09
C ILE A 183 -13.99 -1.88 9.34
N PRO A 184 -13.45 -2.29 10.52
CA PRO A 184 -14.22 -2.32 11.76
C PRO A 184 -14.57 -0.92 12.28
N ASP A 185 -13.82 0.10 11.88
CA ASP A 185 -14.09 1.50 12.26
C ASP A 185 -15.21 2.09 11.39
N ASN A 186 -16.31 2.48 12.05
CA ASN A 186 -17.49 3.07 11.41
C ASN A 186 -17.22 4.49 10.88
N LEU A 187 -16.30 5.25 11.47
CA LEU A 187 -16.11 6.67 11.16
C LEU A 187 -15.75 6.90 9.68
N ASN A 188 -14.90 6.02 9.13
CA ASN A 188 -14.37 6.17 7.76
C ASN A 188 -14.83 5.08 6.81
N ARG A 189 -15.81 4.25 7.20
CA ARG A 189 -16.22 3.06 6.43
C ARG A 189 -16.75 3.43 5.04
N ASN A 190 -17.67 4.39 4.98
CA ASN A 190 -18.30 4.79 3.72
C ASN A 190 -17.30 5.41 2.74
N GLU A 191 -16.39 6.25 3.23
CA GLU A 191 -15.33 6.85 2.42
C GLU A 191 -14.39 5.78 1.86
N ASN A 192 -13.94 4.85 2.71
CA ASN A 192 -13.08 3.75 2.28
C ASN A 192 -13.77 2.87 1.24
N LEU A 193 -15.04 2.49 1.45
CA LEU A 193 -15.79 1.70 0.46
C LEU A 193 -15.93 2.45 -0.87
N SER A 194 -16.27 3.74 -0.85
CA SER A 194 -16.36 4.56 -2.06
C SER A 194 -15.03 4.64 -2.82
N SER A 195 -13.92 4.83 -2.10
CA SER A 195 -12.57 4.83 -2.68
C SER A 195 -12.23 3.47 -3.30
N LEU A 196 -12.54 2.36 -2.61
CA LEU A 196 -12.30 1.00 -3.10
C LEU A 196 -13.14 0.65 -4.34
N HIS A 197 -14.40 1.07 -4.39
CA HIS A 197 -15.24 0.94 -5.59
C HIS A 197 -14.64 1.71 -6.78
N SER A 198 -14.20 2.95 -6.55
CA SER A 198 -13.56 3.77 -7.58
C SER A 198 -12.26 3.13 -8.09
N ALA A 199 -11.44 2.62 -7.17
CA ALA A 199 -10.21 1.91 -7.51
C ALA A 199 -10.52 0.64 -8.33
N PHE A 200 -11.53 -0.13 -7.94
CA PHE A 200 -11.96 -1.32 -8.68
C PHE A 200 -12.37 -1.00 -10.12
N GLU A 201 -13.17 0.04 -10.33
CA GLU A 201 -13.57 0.48 -11.67
C GLU A 201 -12.35 0.84 -12.53
N LEU A 202 -11.40 1.58 -11.97
CA LEU A 202 -10.18 1.97 -12.67
C LEU A 202 -9.28 0.75 -12.97
N TYR A 203 -9.20 -0.21 -12.06
CA TYR A 203 -8.52 -1.49 -12.28
C TYR A 203 -9.15 -2.29 -13.42
N LEU A 204 -10.47 -2.36 -13.50
CA LEU A 204 -11.18 -3.01 -14.61
C LEU A 204 -10.92 -2.30 -15.94
N LYS A 205 -11.03 -0.97 -15.99
CA LYS A 205 -10.71 -0.19 -17.20
C LYS A 205 -9.27 -0.41 -17.66
N THR A 206 -8.34 -0.51 -16.71
CA THR A 206 -6.92 -0.77 -17.00
C THR A 206 -6.70 -2.17 -17.55
N LEU A 207 -7.36 -3.18 -16.96
CA LEU A 207 -7.32 -4.56 -17.44
C LEU A 207 -7.76 -4.68 -18.89
N LEU A 208 -8.91 -4.08 -19.23
CA LEU A 208 -9.43 -4.08 -20.61
C LEU A 208 -8.45 -3.42 -21.58
N ARG A 209 -7.85 -2.29 -21.18
CA ARG A 209 -6.84 -1.61 -22.00
C ARG A 209 -5.59 -2.46 -22.22
N ILE A 210 -5.14 -3.22 -21.23
CA ILE A 210 -4.00 -4.14 -21.37
C ILE A 210 -4.33 -5.25 -22.38
N HIS A 211 -5.48 -5.91 -22.25
CA HIS A 211 -5.89 -6.96 -23.18
C HIS A 211 -6.04 -6.45 -24.61
N ILE A 212 -6.65 -5.28 -24.81
CA ILE A 212 -6.78 -4.65 -26.13
C ILE A 212 -5.40 -4.32 -26.72
N CYS A 213 -4.50 -3.72 -25.95
CA CYS A 213 -3.17 -3.34 -26.43
C CYS A 213 -2.28 -4.54 -26.82
N ASN A 214 -2.51 -5.72 -26.24
CA ASN A 214 -1.77 -6.95 -26.56
C ASN A 214 -2.50 -7.87 -27.55
N ASN A 215 -3.56 -7.40 -28.21
CA ASN A 215 -4.38 -8.16 -29.17
C ASN A 215 -5.07 -9.40 -28.57
N HIS A 216 -5.32 -9.44 -27.26
CA HIS A 216 -6.08 -10.50 -26.60
C HIS A 216 -7.59 -10.17 -26.59
N TYR A 217 -8.18 -9.99 -27.78
CA TYR A 217 -9.59 -9.62 -27.92
C TYR A 217 -10.54 -10.69 -27.37
N ASP A 218 -10.21 -11.96 -27.53
CA ASP A 218 -11.02 -13.08 -27.01
C ASP A 218 -11.03 -13.11 -25.47
N GLU A 219 -9.91 -12.78 -24.84
CA GLU A 219 -9.80 -12.64 -23.38
C GLU A 219 -10.55 -11.40 -22.86
N THR A 220 -10.77 -10.40 -23.70
CA THR A 220 -11.51 -9.18 -23.33
C THR A 220 -12.97 -9.51 -23.02
N ASN A 221 -13.62 -10.33 -23.86
CA ASN A 221 -15.00 -10.76 -23.63
C ASN A 221 -15.13 -11.63 -22.37
N LEU A 222 -14.19 -12.57 -22.16
CA LEU A 222 -14.14 -13.39 -20.95
C LEU A 222 -13.89 -12.54 -19.69
N ALA A 223 -12.99 -11.57 -19.75
CA ALA A 223 -12.75 -10.64 -18.66
C ALA A 223 -14.01 -9.84 -18.34
N ILE A 224 -14.69 -9.27 -19.34
CA ILE A 224 -15.96 -8.54 -19.13
C ILE A 224 -17.01 -9.45 -18.48
N ILE A 225 -17.23 -10.66 -19.01
CA ILE A 225 -18.23 -11.60 -18.49
C ILE A 225 -17.91 -12.01 -17.04
N ASN A 226 -16.68 -12.45 -16.76
CA ASN A 226 -16.27 -12.87 -15.42
C ASN A 226 -16.41 -11.73 -14.40
N ASN A 227 -16.09 -10.50 -14.80
CA ASN A 227 -16.25 -9.33 -13.93
C ASN A 227 -17.73 -8.96 -13.72
N LEU A 228 -18.56 -9.02 -14.76
CA LEU A 228 -20.00 -8.77 -14.64
C LEU A 228 -20.70 -9.80 -13.75
N VAL A 229 -20.27 -11.07 -13.80
CA VAL A 229 -20.77 -12.12 -12.89
C VAL A 229 -20.39 -11.82 -11.45
N GLN A 230 -19.16 -11.38 -11.19
CA GLN A 230 -18.72 -11.02 -9.83
C GLN A 230 -19.35 -9.72 -9.30
N CYS A 231 -19.77 -8.81 -10.19
CA CYS A 231 -20.51 -7.59 -9.81
C CYS A 231 -22.01 -7.81 -9.59
N LYS A 232 -22.57 -9.01 -9.84
CA LYS A 232 -23.94 -9.35 -9.45
C LYS A 232 -23.96 -9.72 -7.95
N ILE A 233 -23.77 -8.70 -7.13
CA ILE A 233 -24.17 -8.65 -5.72
C ILE A 233 -25.40 -7.76 -5.65
#